data_AF-A0A416GEY3-F1
#
_entry.id   AF-A0A416GEY3-F1
#
_cell.length_a   1.000
_cell.length_b   1.000
_cell.length_c   1.000
_cell.angle_alpha   90.00
_cell.angle_beta   90.00
_cell.angle_gamma   90.00
#
_symmetry.space_group_name_H-M   'P 1'
#
loop_
_entity.id
_entity.type
_entity.pdbx_description
1 polymer ?
#
loop_
_entity_poly.entity_id
_entity_poly.type
_entity_poly.pdbx_seq_one_letter_code
_entity_poly.pdbx_strand_id
1 'polypeptide(L)'
;MKTKAFIVGTLSLVALNFGFSGCSRGGDSIFGEIPSIYEEELVGFLNSTKELINSMNNGEDIKGEDALLAYSNFEASMKKAEEKAQPLADEMIGKTIPYTMSDSLPYRIVSDIKITKVLLPEMKMTKRKNESLRLEVEFDVVFTQEQNPADLHYFIMSGDQPIGYSNMFYFRTLREGDTLHVENTVRAPEVPAKYLKECEELRFVTAYAFLSNFEQIEERKEAWKKAFDQEFGLDEE
;
A
#
# COMPACT_ATOMS: atom_id res chain seq x y z
N MET A 1 23.34 -18.56 -11.43
CA MET A 1 21.96 -18.99 -11.09
C MET A 1 21.37 -18.25 -9.88
N LYS A 2 22.00 -18.21 -8.69
CA LYS A 2 21.41 -17.54 -7.50
C LYS A 2 21.26 -16.02 -7.62
N THR A 3 22.12 -15.35 -8.39
CA THR A 3 22.09 -13.87 -8.59
C THR A 3 21.04 -13.42 -9.61
N LYS A 4 20.83 -14.21 -10.69
CA LYS A 4 19.84 -13.93 -11.75
C LYS A 4 18.41 -13.98 -11.20
N ALA A 5 18.05 -15.07 -10.51
CA ALA A 5 16.73 -15.22 -9.87
C ALA A 5 16.50 -14.24 -8.70
N PHE A 6 17.57 -13.73 -8.09
CA PHE A 6 17.48 -12.74 -7.02
C PHE A 6 17.20 -11.34 -7.57
N ILE A 7 17.80 -10.92 -8.68
CA ILE A 7 17.53 -9.60 -9.27
C ILE A 7 16.13 -9.60 -9.92
N VAL A 8 15.82 -10.59 -10.76
CA VAL A 8 14.50 -10.70 -11.43
C VAL A 8 13.37 -10.85 -10.41
N GLY A 9 13.48 -11.82 -9.49
CA GLY A 9 12.44 -12.05 -8.48
C GLY A 9 12.24 -10.87 -7.53
N THR A 10 13.25 -10.00 -7.36
CA THR A 10 13.09 -8.80 -6.53
C THR A 10 12.59 -7.58 -7.31
N LEU A 11 12.87 -7.49 -8.61
CA LEU A 11 12.28 -6.47 -9.49
C LEU A 11 10.76 -6.67 -9.62
N SER A 12 10.31 -7.91 -9.79
CA SER A 12 8.87 -8.25 -9.79
C SER A 12 8.22 -8.00 -8.41
N LEU A 13 8.98 -8.10 -7.30
CA LEU A 13 8.52 -7.83 -5.93
C LEU A 13 8.44 -6.34 -5.56
N VAL A 14 9.21 -5.50 -6.26
CA VAL A 14 9.25 -4.04 -6.07
C VAL A 14 8.22 -3.37 -7.00
N ALA A 15 8.02 -3.93 -8.21
CA ALA A 15 6.91 -3.63 -9.11
C ALA A 15 5.51 -3.85 -8.49
N LEU A 16 5.41 -4.72 -7.47
CA LEU A 16 4.15 -5.01 -6.74
C LEU A 16 3.42 -3.78 -6.19
N ASN A 17 4.13 -2.69 -5.92
CA ASN A 17 3.55 -1.58 -5.18
C ASN A 17 3.09 -0.42 -6.05
N PHE A 18 3.45 -0.37 -7.33
CA PHE A 18 3.44 0.91 -8.04
C PHE A 18 3.40 0.67 -9.56
N GLY A 19 2.35 1.16 -10.24
CA GLY A 19 2.19 1.08 -11.67
C GLY A 19 1.60 2.30 -12.39
N PHE A 20 1.99 2.40 -13.65
CA PHE A 20 1.84 3.62 -14.44
C PHE A 20 0.46 3.80 -15.08
N SER A 21 0.01 5.05 -15.16
CA SER A 21 -0.57 5.71 -16.36
C SER A 21 -1.31 6.99 -15.97
N GLY A 22 -0.99 8.08 -16.69
CA GLY A 22 -1.95 9.10 -17.10
C GLY A 22 -2.29 10.21 -16.09
N CYS A 23 -2.05 11.45 -16.50
CA CYS A 23 -2.43 12.67 -15.79
C CYS A 23 -3.84 12.59 -15.15
N SER A 24 -3.93 12.74 -13.84
CA SER A 24 -5.16 13.16 -13.17
C SER A 24 -4.85 14.06 -11.98
N ARG A 25 -5.78 14.99 -11.78
CA ARG A 25 -5.72 16.20 -10.96
C ARG A 25 -5.46 15.89 -9.48
N GLY A 26 -4.74 16.81 -8.84
CA GLY A 26 -4.59 16.86 -7.39
C GLY A 26 -5.96 16.81 -6.70
N GLY A 27 -6.25 15.66 -6.11
CA GLY A 27 -7.29 15.46 -5.12
C GLY A 27 -6.63 14.97 -3.84
N ASP A 28 -7.25 15.27 -2.70
CA ASP A 28 -6.78 14.95 -1.35
C ASP A 28 -6.83 13.43 -1.09
N SER A 29 -5.94 12.66 -1.73
CA SER A 29 -5.75 11.25 -1.42
C SER A 29 -5.34 11.07 0.04
N ILE A 30 -5.87 10.05 0.71
CA ILE A 30 -5.46 9.70 2.08
C ILE A 30 -3.97 9.33 2.17
N PHE A 31 -3.34 8.96 1.04
CA PHE A 31 -1.93 8.62 0.92
C PHE A 31 -1.08 9.74 0.30
N GLY A 32 -1.70 10.84 -0.14
CA GLY A 32 -1.04 11.96 -0.80
C GLY A 32 -0.26 11.55 -2.05
N GLU A 33 0.85 12.25 -2.32
CA GLU A 33 1.70 11.99 -3.48
C GLU A 33 2.83 10.99 -3.22
N ILE A 34 3.02 10.55 -1.96
CA ILE A 34 4.12 9.66 -1.55
C ILE A 34 4.18 8.38 -2.40
N PRO A 35 3.06 7.67 -2.65
CA PRO A 35 3.06 6.51 -3.56
C PRO A 35 3.70 6.78 -4.91
N SER A 36 3.38 7.92 -5.54
CA SER A 36 3.88 8.24 -6.87
C SER A 36 5.36 8.60 -6.89
N ILE A 37 5.88 9.21 -5.83
CA ILE A 37 7.32 9.51 -5.73
C ILE A 37 8.14 8.21 -5.76
N TYR A 38 7.70 7.20 -5.01
CA TYR A 38 8.35 5.89 -5.00
C TYR A 38 8.21 5.17 -6.33
N GLU A 39 7.01 5.21 -6.94
CA GLU A 39 6.77 4.68 -8.28
C GLU A 39 7.68 5.29 -9.34
N GLU A 40 7.82 6.62 -9.35
CA GLU A 40 8.62 7.34 -10.35
C GLU A 40 10.11 6.96 -10.27
N GLU A 41 10.68 6.90 -9.06
CA GLU A 41 12.09 6.50 -8.87
C GLU A 41 12.31 5.02 -9.19
N LEU A 42 11.31 4.16 -8.93
CA LEU A 42 11.33 2.75 -9.31
C LEU A 42 11.29 2.57 -10.83
N VAL A 43 10.38 3.25 -11.52
CA VAL A 43 10.25 3.19 -12.98
C VAL A 43 11.51 3.74 -13.65
N GLY A 44 12.08 4.82 -13.11
CA GLY A 44 13.38 5.33 -13.56
C GLY A 44 14.49 4.28 -13.45
N PHE A 45 14.55 3.57 -12.33
CA PHE A 45 15.48 2.47 -12.12
C PHE A 45 15.25 1.31 -13.11
N LEU A 46 14.00 0.84 -13.26
CA LEU A 46 13.63 -0.23 -14.20
C LEU A 46 14.04 0.11 -15.64
N ASN A 47 13.77 1.34 -16.08
CA ASN A 47 14.16 1.80 -17.41
C ASN A 47 15.68 1.84 -17.59
N SER A 48 16.43 2.31 -16.59
CA SER A 48 17.90 2.34 -16.65
C SER A 48 18.54 0.93 -16.64
N THR A 49 17.82 -0.07 -16.12
CA THR A 49 18.31 -1.45 -15.97
C THR A 49 17.69 -2.39 -17.01
N LYS A 50 16.94 -1.87 -17.97
CA LYS A 50 16.17 -2.66 -18.95
C LYS A 50 17.03 -3.59 -19.80
N GLU A 51 18.19 -3.14 -20.26
CA GLU A 51 19.11 -3.97 -21.03
C GLU A 51 19.63 -5.16 -20.19
N LEU A 52 19.96 -4.89 -18.93
CA LEU A 52 20.38 -5.93 -17.99
C LEU A 52 19.24 -6.92 -17.72
N ILE A 53 17.99 -6.45 -17.59
CA ILE A 53 16.79 -7.29 -17.47
C ILE A 53 16.61 -8.18 -18.71
N ASN A 54 16.70 -7.60 -19.90
CA ASN A 54 16.58 -8.35 -21.16
C ASN A 54 17.67 -9.42 -21.29
N SER A 55 18.92 -9.09 -20.97
CA SER A 55 20.03 -10.04 -20.94
C SER A 55 19.78 -11.20 -19.95
N MET A 56 19.17 -10.93 -18.79
CA MET A 56 18.76 -12.01 -17.86
C MET A 56 17.72 -12.92 -18.47
N ASN A 57 16.66 -12.35 -19.07
CA ASN A 57 15.55 -13.10 -19.65
C ASN A 57 16.02 -13.96 -20.83
N ASN A 58 17.01 -13.49 -21.59
CA ASN A 58 17.63 -14.24 -22.69
C ASN A 58 18.66 -15.28 -22.22
N GLY A 59 18.85 -15.46 -20.91
CA GLY A 59 19.77 -16.45 -20.33
C GLY A 59 21.24 -16.04 -20.32
N GLU A 60 21.57 -14.80 -20.72
CA GLU A 60 22.95 -14.31 -20.82
C GLU A 60 23.62 -14.20 -19.45
N ASP A 61 24.94 -14.41 -19.39
CA ASP A 61 25.70 -14.33 -18.13
C ASP A 61 25.95 -12.88 -17.71
N ILE A 62 25.39 -12.54 -16.55
CA ILE A 62 25.59 -11.26 -15.89
C ILE A 62 26.87 -11.26 -15.09
N LYS A 63 27.70 -10.23 -15.31
CA LYS A 63 28.90 -10.00 -14.50
C LYS A 63 28.49 -9.54 -13.10
N GLY A 64 29.25 -9.96 -12.10
CA GLY A 64 29.01 -9.55 -10.70
C GLY A 64 29.03 -8.03 -10.51
N GLU A 65 29.82 -7.31 -11.30
CA GLU A 65 29.91 -5.84 -11.27
C GLU A 65 28.60 -5.17 -11.73
N ASP A 66 27.98 -5.66 -12.80
CA ASP A 66 26.73 -5.11 -13.32
C ASP A 66 25.57 -5.33 -12.31
N ALA A 67 25.56 -6.49 -11.66
CA ALA A 67 24.62 -6.80 -10.58
C ALA A 67 24.79 -5.90 -9.35
N LEU A 68 26.03 -5.62 -8.94
CA LEU A 68 26.33 -4.71 -7.84
C LEU A 68 25.95 -3.28 -8.18
N LEU A 69 26.22 -2.84 -9.41
CA LEU A 69 25.85 -1.52 -9.88
C LEU A 69 24.32 -1.33 -9.88
N ALA A 70 23.56 -2.33 -10.37
CA ALA A 70 22.10 -2.30 -10.32
C ALA A 70 21.57 -2.19 -8.88
N TYR A 71 22.15 -2.94 -7.94
CA TYR A 71 21.80 -2.86 -6.52
C TYR A 71 22.08 -1.46 -5.93
N SER A 72 23.25 -0.90 -6.17
CA SER A 72 23.60 0.45 -5.71
C SER A 72 22.70 1.53 -6.32
N ASN A 73 22.35 1.40 -7.60
CA ASN A 73 21.43 2.33 -8.27
C ASN A 73 20.02 2.24 -7.67
N PHE A 74 19.55 1.03 -7.35
CA PHE A 74 18.27 0.84 -6.67
C PHE A 74 18.25 1.52 -5.30
N GLU A 75 19.26 1.27 -4.45
CA GLU A 75 19.35 1.91 -3.12
C GLU A 75 19.39 3.43 -3.23
N ALA A 76 20.12 3.97 -4.21
CA ALA A 76 20.17 5.40 -4.47
C ALA A 76 18.80 5.97 -4.90
N SER A 77 18.07 5.26 -5.78
CA SER A 77 16.71 5.63 -6.18
C SER A 77 15.73 5.64 -5.00
N MET A 78 15.77 4.61 -4.14
CA MET A 78 14.88 4.52 -2.99
C MET A 78 15.20 5.58 -1.94
N LYS A 79 16.48 5.86 -1.69
CA LYS A 79 16.88 6.96 -0.80
C LYS A 79 16.41 8.32 -1.32
N LYS A 80 16.51 8.54 -2.63
CA LYS A 80 16.02 9.76 -3.27
C LYS A 80 14.49 9.88 -3.18
N ALA A 81 13.76 8.77 -3.30
CA ALA A 81 12.32 8.75 -3.06
C ALA A 81 11.99 9.11 -1.61
N GLU A 82 12.73 8.56 -0.64
CA GLU A 82 12.59 8.85 0.79
C GLU A 82 12.83 10.33 1.09
N GLU A 83 13.93 10.91 0.61
CA GLU A 83 14.27 12.33 0.79
C GLU A 83 13.20 13.28 0.22
N LYS A 84 12.58 12.91 -0.91
CA LYS A 84 11.47 13.66 -1.52
C LYS A 84 10.14 13.49 -0.78
N ALA A 85 9.88 12.30 -0.25
CA ALA A 85 8.63 11.96 0.39
C ALA A 85 8.57 12.40 1.86
N GLN A 86 9.71 12.55 2.53
CA GLN A 86 9.76 12.88 3.96
C GLN A 86 9.03 14.19 4.31
N PRO A 87 9.20 15.31 3.59
CA PRO A 87 8.46 16.53 3.89
C PRO A 87 6.94 16.35 3.75
N LEU A 88 6.49 15.58 2.75
CA LEU A 88 5.06 15.29 2.56
C LEU A 88 4.50 14.40 3.67
N ALA A 89 5.30 13.42 4.12
CA ALA A 89 4.96 12.57 5.26
C ALA A 89 4.81 13.39 6.54
N ASP A 90 5.72 14.35 6.77
CA ASP A 90 5.66 15.25 7.93
C ASP A 90 4.41 16.16 7.86
N GLU A 91 4.06 16.66 6.68
CA GLU A 91 2.84 17.46 6.46
C GLU A 91 1.53 16.68 6.67
N MET A 92 1.56 15.35 6.57
CA MET A 92 0.38 14.50 6.82
C MET A 92 0.11 14.27 8.30
N ILE A 93 1.12 14.45 9.17
CA ILE A 93 0.95 14.24 10.61
C ILE A 93 -0.04 15.28 11.17
N GLY A 94 -1.02 14.79 11.92
CA GLY A 94 -2.10 15.60 12.49
C GLY A 94 -3.29 15.84 11.55
N LYS A 95 -3.18 15.48 10.26
CA LYS A 95 -4.34 15.49 9.35
C LYS A 95 -5.32 14.37 9.72
N THR A 96 -6.56 14.55 9.31
CA THR A 96 -7.64 13.59 9.52
C THR A 96 -7.93 12.80 8.26
N ILE A 97 -8.25 11.53 8.41
CA ILE A 97 -8.69 10.66 7.31
C ILE A 97 -10.22 10.71 7.24
N PRO A 98 -10.81 11.11 6.10
CA PRO A 98 -12.26 11.01 5.90
C PRO A 98 -12.74 9.58 6.07
N TYR A 99 -13.92 9.41 6.66
CA TYR A 99 -14.51 8.10 6.82
C TYR A 99 -16.04 8.11 6.71
N THR A 100 -16.57 6.96 6.31
CA THR A 100 -18.00 6.65 6.31
C THR A 100 -18.25 5.37 7.11
N MET A 101 -19.49 5.21 7.61
CA MET A 101 -19.89 4.06 8.42
C MET A 101 -21.18 3.46 7.84
N SER A 102 -21.22 2.13 7.70
CA SER A 102 -22.48 1.44 7.42
C SER A 102 -23.47 1.55 8.59
N ASP A 103 -24.77 1.57 8.29
CA ASP A 103 -25.81 1.84 9.30
C ASP A 103 -25.89 0.77 10.42
N SER A 104 -25.48 -0.47 10.13
CA SER A 104 -25.67 -1.64 10.98
C SER A 104 -24.44 -2.04 11.82
N LEU A 105 -23.47 -1.13 11.99
CA LEU A 105 -22.29 -1.41 12.82
C LEU A 105 -22.65 -1.48 14.32
N PRO A 106 -22.04 -2.41 15.08
CA PRO A 106 -22.24 -2.53 16.54
C PRO A 106 -21.45 -1.48 17.34
N TYR A 107 -21.02 -0.40 16.68
CA TYR A 107 -20.24 0.69 17.26
C TYR A 107 -20.42 1.99 16.46
N ARG A 108 -19.99 3.10 17.06
CA ARG A 108 -19.90 4.42 16.44
C ARG A 108 -18.50 5.00 16.65
N ILE A 109 -17.89 5.52 15.59
CA ILE A 109 -16.68 6.33 15.71
C ILE A 109 -17.12 7.69 16.27
N VAL A 110 -16.45 8.16 17.32
CA VAL A 110 -16.84 9.38 18.07
C VAL A 110 -15.76 10.47 18.06
N SER A 111 -14.66 10.25 17.34
CA SER A 111 -13.64 11.25 17.09
C SER A 111 -13.10 11.15 15.66
N ASP A 112 -12.39 12.18 15.21
CA ASP A 112 -11.72 12.14 13.91
C ASP A 112 -10.60 11.10 13.90
N ILE A 113 -10.41 10.43 12.75
CA ILE A 113 -9.29 9.52 12.53
C ILE A 113 -8.04 10.33 12.23
N LYS A 114 -7.18 10.53 13.23
CA LYS A 114 -5.99 11.37 13.11
C LYS A 114 -4.77 10.54 12.73
N ILE A 115 -3.98 11.04 11.77
CA ILE A 115 -2.67 10.48 11.43
C ILE A 115 -1.67 10.93 12.50
N THR A 116 -1.09 10.00 13.24
CA THR A 116 -0.08 10.30 14.26
C THR A 116 1.33 10.11 13.75
N LYS A 117 1.51 9.24 12.74
CA LYS A 117 2.80 9.01 12.08
C LYS A 117 2.60 8.48 10.66
N VAL A 118 3.55 8.79 9.80
CA VAL A 118 3.65 8.20 8.47
C VAL A 118 4.94 7.37 8.41
N LEU A 119 4.84 6.09 8.07
CA LEU A 119 5.98 5.23 7.79
C LEU A 119 6.09 5.09 6.27
N LEU A 120 7.16 5.67 5.72
CA LEU A 120 7.46 5.59 4.30
C LEU A 120 7.65 4.13 3.84
N PRO A 121 7.42 3.85 2.54
CA PRO A 121 7.67 2.54 1.97
C PRO A 121 9.11 2.07 2.22
N GLU A 122 9.26 0.80 2.60
CA GLU A 122 10.58 0.16 2.71
C GLU A 122 10.72 -0.87 1.59
N MET A 123 11.52 -0.54 0.59
CA MET A 123 11.78 -1.42 -0.54
C MET A 123 13.21 -1.96 -0.44
N LYS A 124 13.35 -3.29 -0.42
CA LYS A 124 14.64 -3.97 -0.27
C LYS A 124 14.86 -4.90 -1.45
N MET A 125 16.02 -4.81 -2.09
CA MET A 125 16.48 -5.80 -3.06
C MET A 125 16.94 -7.09 -2.35
N THR A 126 16.11 -7.67 -1.49
CA THR A 126 16.36 -8.92 -0.76
C THR A 126 15.10 -9.75 -0.65
N LYS A 127 15.19 -11.02 -0.24
CA LYS A 127 14.02 -11.87 0.06
C LYS A 127 13.13 -11.37 1.21
N ARG A 128 13.48 -10.25 1.87
CA ARG A 128 12.65 -9.67 2.92
C ARG A 128 11.43 -9.02 2.29
N LYS A 129 10.30 -9.08 3.00
CA LYS A 129 9.06 -8.46 2.55
C LYS A 129 9.26 -6.94 2.41
N ASN A 130 8.85 -6.39 1.28
CA ASN A 130 8.72 -4.95 1.09
C ASN A 130 7.52 -4.46 1.90
N GLU A 131 7.63 -3.28 2.48
CA GLU A 131 6.51 -2.66 3.21
C GLU A 131 5.99 -1.48 2.40
N SER A 132 4.68 -1.44 2.19
CA SER A 132 4.01 -0.29 1.57
C SER A 132 3.98 0.92 2.52
N LEU A 133 3.50 2.05 2.01
CA LEU A 133 3.23 3.23 2.83
C LEU A 133 2.23 2.88 3.94
N ARG A 134 2.50 3.34 5.15
CA ARG A 134 1.69 3.04 6.34
C ARG A 134 1.38 4.32 7.10
N LEU A 135 0.13 4.51 7.49
CA LEU A 135 -0.33 5.61 8.32
C LEU A 135 -0.68 5.05 9.69
N GLU A 136 0.05 5.44 10.72
CA GLU A 136 -0.37 5.19 12.10
C GLU A 136 -1.46 6.20 12.44
N VAL A 137 -2.58 5.68 12.97
CA VAL A 137 -3.78 6.46 13.23
C VAL A 137 -4.32 6.22 14.62
N GLU A 138 -4.97 7.26 15.16
CA GLU A 138 -5.64 7.23 16.45
C GLU A 138 -7.07 7.79 16.35
N PHE A 139 -8.01 7.12 16.99
CA PHE A 139 -9.41 7.56 17.13
C PHE A 139 -10.15 6.77 18.22
N ASP A 140 -11.35 7.23 18.55
CA ASP A 140 -12.19 6.65 19.61
C ASP A 140 -13.46 6.06 19.01
N VAL A 141 -13.82 4.90 19.54
CA VAL A 141 -15.02 4.16 19.16
C VAL A 141 -15.84 3.82 20.38
N VAL A 142 -17.14 4.08 20.34
CA VAL A 142 -18.10 3.67 21.38
C VAL A 142 -18.92 2.51 20.86
N PHE A 143 -18.94 1.41 21.61
CA PHE A 143 -19.71 0.22 21.27
C PHE A 143 -21.18 0.43 21.61
N THR A 144 -22.06 0.12 20.65
CA THR A 144 -23.52 0.20 20.81
C THR A 144 -24.15 -1.16 21.05
N GLN A 145 -23.37 -2.24 20.90
CA GLN A 145 -23.73 -3.61 21.20
C GLN A 145 -22.51 -4.34 21.74
N GLU A 146 -22.71 -5.39 22.54
CA GLU A 146 -21.61 -6.24 22.99
C GLU A 146 -20.92 -6.91 21.80
N GLN A 147 -19.58 -6.94 21.80
CA GLN A 147 -18.75 -7.61 20.81
C GLN A 147 -17.69 -8.48 21.49
N ASN A 148 -17.49 -9.71 20.98
CA ASN A 148 -16.47 -10.65 21.46
C ASN A 148 -16.14 -11.68 20.37
N PRO A 149 -14.96 -11.60 19.73
CA PRO A 149 -13.98 -10.51 19.79
C PRO A 149 -14.56 -9.21 19.22
N ALA A 150 -13.94 -8.07 19.54
CA ALA A 150 -14.31 -6.78 18.96
C ALA A 150 -13.51 -6.52 17.69
N ASP A 151 -14.21 -6.39 16.56
CA ASP A 151 -13.59 -6.23 15.25
C ASP A 151 -14.12 -5.03 14.47
N LEU A 152 -13.20 -4.23 13.96
CA LEU A 152 -13.49 -3.08 13.11
C LEU A 152 -13.00 -3.40 11.70
N HIS A 153 -13.92 -3.67 10.78
CA HIS A 153 -13.61 -3.93 9.38
C HIS A 153 -13.79 -2.67 8.55
N TYR A 154 -12.86 -2.40 7.64
CA TYR A 154 -12.97 -1.26 6.75
C TYR A 154 -12.41 -1.53 5.35
N PHE A 155 -12.94 -0.78 4.39
CA PHE A 155 -12.40 -0.66 3.05
C PHE A 155 -11.68 0.66 2.87
N ILE A 156 -10.68 0.66 1.99
CA ILE A 156 -10.01 1.85 1.48
C ILE A 156 -10.67 2.17 0.14
N MET A 157 -11.32 3.32 0.06
CA MET A 157 -12.27 3.62 -1.00
C MET A 157 -11.72 4.64 -2.00
N SER A 158 -12.04 4.40 -3.27
CA SER A 158 -12.02 5.41 -4.33
C SER A 158 -13.44 5.55 -4.88
N GLY A 159 -14.13 6.64 -4.52
CA GLY A 159 -15.57 6.75 -4.74
C GLY A 159 -16.31 5.59 -4.09
N ASP A 160 -17.15 4.92 -4.88
CA ASP A 160 -17.89 3.73 -4.44
C ASP A 160 -17.11 2.41 -4.59
N GLN A 161 -15.88 2.46 -5.09
CA GLN A 161 -15.09 1.29 -5.38
C GLN A 161 -14.06 1.03 -4.26
N PRO A 162 -14.11 -0.14 -3.59
CA PRO A 162 -13.03 -0.53 -2.67
C PRO A 162 -11.77 -0.88 -3.47
N ILE A 163 -10.66 -0.23 -3.12
CA ILE A 163 -9.32 -0.44 -3.69
C ILE A 163 -8.51 -1.38 -2.79
N GLY A 164 -8.76 -1.35 -1.48
CA GLY A 164 -8.20 -2.29 -0.53
C GLY A 164 -9.06 -2.41 0.71
N TYR A 165 -8.56 -3.19 1.66
CA TYR A 165 -9.29 -3.51 2.88
C TYR A 165 -8.31 -3.79 4.01
N SER A 166 -8.79 -3.67 5.24
CA SER A 166 -8.10 -4.16 6.43
C SER A 166 -9.09 -4.26 7.58
N ASN A 167 -8.66 -4.86 8.67
CA ASN A 167 -9.44 -5.03 9.87
C ASN A 167 -8.58 -4.79 11.12
N MET A 168 -9.25 -4.39 12.19
CA MET A 168 -8.65 -4.18 13.51
C MET A 168 -9.30 -5.19 14.44
N PHE A 169 -8.49 -6.09 15.01
CA PHE A 169 -8.97 -7.20 15.81
C PHE A 169 -8.54 -7.03 17.27
N TYR A 170 -9.50 -7.07 18.19
CA TYR A 170 -9.26 -6.96 19.63
C TYR A 170 -9.74 -8.22 20.35
N PHE A 171 -8.79 -8.98 20.91
CA PHE A 171 -9.03 -10.20 21.69
C PHE A 171 -9.61 -9.92 23.08
N ARG A 172 -10.69 -9.14 23.15
CA ARG A 172 -11.42 -8.84 24.39
C ARG A 172 -12.90 -8.60 24.12
N THR A 173 -13.72 -8.84 25.13
CA THR A 173 -15.13 -8.43 25.13
C THR A 173 -15.21 -6.92 25.33
N LEU A 174 -15.99 -6.24 24.50
CA LEU A 174 -16.40 -4.84 24.68
C LEU A 174 -17.91 -4.79 24.81
N ARG A 175 -18.40 -4.19 25.89
CA ARG A 175 -19.82 -4.08 26.20
C ARG A 175 -20.42 -2.83 25.56
N GLU A 176 -21.74 -2.79 25.49
CA GLU A 176 -22.45 -1.57 25.12
C GLU A 176 -22.07 -0.42 26.06
N GLY A 177 -21.74 0.73 25.49
CA GLY A 177 -21.27 1.93 26.18
C GLY A 177 -19.76 1.99 26.41
N ASP A 178 -19.01 0.89 26.20
CA ASP A 178 -17.56 0.92 26.35
C ASP A 178 -16.92 1.76 25.23
N THR A 179 -15.93 2.59 25.61
CA THR A 179 -15.08 3.29 24.67
C THR A 179 -13.79 2.51 24.44
N LEU A 180 -13.45 2.29 23.17
CA LEU A 180 -12.18 1.77 22.71
C LEU A 180 -11.37 2.93 22.12
N HIS A 181 -10.22 3.22 22.72
CA HIS A 181 -9.17 4.00 22.09
C HIS A 181 -8.45 3.10 21.08
N VAL A 182 -8.56 3.45 19.80
CA VAL A 182 -7.99 2.72 18.68
C VAL A 182 -6.65 3.34 18.33
N GLU A 183 -5.59 2.54 18.42
CA GLU A 183 -4.30 2.79 17.77
C GLU A 183 -4.13 1.72 16.69
N ASN A 184 -3.97 2.12 15.42
CA ASN A 184 -3.79 1.16 14.34
C ASN A 184 -2.93 1.70 13.19
N THR A 185 -2.55 0.82 12.27
CA THR A 185 -1.86 1.14 11.03
C THR A 185 -2.77 0.90 9.83
N VAL A 186 -3.12 1.97 9.12
CA VAL A 186 -3.72 1.90 7.78
C VAL A 186 -2.60 1.67 6.77
N ARG A 187 -2.66 0.57 6.02
CA ARG A 187 -1.65 0.19 5.04
C ARG A 187 -2.13 0.54 3.64
N ALA A 188 -1.30 1.21 2.85
CA ALA A 188 -1.57 1.41 1.45
C ALA A 188 -1.70 0.03 0.76
N PRO A 189 -2.77 -0.19 -0.02
CA PRO A 189 -2.91 -1.40 -0.81
C PRO A 189 -1.72 -1.59 -1.75
N GLU A 190 -1.30 -2.84 -1.95
CA GLU A 190 -0.24 -3.20 -2.91
C GLU A 190 -0.80 -3.13 -4.34
N VAL A 191 -1.01 -1.90 -4.82
CA VAL A 191 -1.56 -1.59 -6.14
C VAL A 191 -0.87 -0.37 -6.71
N PRO A 192 -0.91 -0.20 -8.03
CA PRO A 192 -0.36 0.98 -8.70
C PRO A 192 -0.69 2.34 -8.08
N ALA A 193 0.26 3.30 -8.03
CA ALA A 193 0.09 4.59 -7.37
C ALA A 193 -1.08 5.39 -7.92
N LYS A 194 -1.42 5.21 -9.21
CA LYS A 194 -2.60 5.83 -9.81
C LYS A 194 -3.89 5.48 -9.08
N TYR A 195 -4.06 4.25 -8.59
CA TYR A 195 -5.24 3.86 -7.81
C TYR A 195 -5.16 4.38 -6.37
N LEU A 196 -3.96 4.46 -5.80
CA LEU A 196 -3.74 5.02 -4.46
C LEU A 196 -4.04 6.53 -4.41
N LYS A 197 -3.76 7.26 -5.49
CA LYS A 197 -4.08 8.68 -5.67
C LYS A 197 -5.58 8.96 -5.72
N GLU A 198 -6.39 7.96 -5.98
CA GLU A 198 -7.84 8.08 -6.03
C GLU A 198 -8.50 7.64 -4.70
N CYS A 199 -7.72 7.16 -3.73
CA CYS A 199 -8.22 6.73 -2.42
C CYS A 199 -8.52 7.95 -1.53
N GLU A 200 -9.79 8.17 -1.19
CA GLU A 200 -10.26 9.39 -0.51
C GLU A 200 -10.79 9.15 0.91
N GLU A 201 -11.20 7.93 1.25
CA GLU A 201 -11.81 7.66 2.57
C GLU A 201 -11.63 6.20 3.04
N LEU A 202 -11.87 6.00 4.34
CA LEU A 202 -12.12 4.68 4.93
C LEU A 202 -13.61 4.44 5.08
N ARG A 203 -14.11 3.30 4.58
CA ARG A 203 -15.52 2.91 4.78
C ARG A 203 -15.60 1.75 5.77
N PHE A 204 -16.10 2.01 6.96
CA PHE A 204 -16.31 0.99 7.99
C PHE A 204 -17.56 0.17 7.67
N VAL A 205 -17.40 -1.15 7.70
CA VAL A 205 -18.40 -2.11 7.24
C VAL A 205 -18.55 -3.28 8.21
N THR A 206 -19.66 -4.01 8.09
CA THR A 206 -19.87 -5.23 8.87
C THR A 206 -18.89 -6.32 8.41
N ALA A 207 -18.61 -7.30 9.29
CA ALA A 207 -17.81 -8.47 8.94
C ALA A 207 -18.38 -9.22 7.72
N TYR A 208 -19.71 -9.30 7.60
CA TYR A 208 -20.37 -9.90 6.45
C TYR A 208 -20.06 -9.16 5.15
N ALA A 209 -20.23 -7.84 5.12
CA ALA A 209 -19.92 -7.03 3.96
C ALA A 209 -18.44 -7.12 3.58
N PHE A 210 -17.55 -7.08 4.57
CA PHE A 210 -16.11 -7.28 4.41
C PHE A 210 -15.80 -8.61 3.70
N LEU A 211 -16.25 -9.73 4.26
CA LEU A 211 -15.98 -11.07 3.71
C LEU A 211 -16.60 -11.27 2.32
N SER A 212 -17.78 -10.70 2.07
CA SER A 212 -18.46 -10.83 0.77
C SER A 212 -17.79 -10.08 -0.39
N ASN A 213 -16.95 -9.06 -0.09
CA ASN A 213 -16.22 -8.30 -1.11
C ASN A 213 -14.73 -8.65 -1.18
N PHE A 214 -14.21 -9.39 -0.19
CA PHE A 214 -12.79 -9.72 -0.07
C PHE A 214 -12.21 -10.30 -1.35
N GLU A 215 -12.81 -11.37 -1.89
CA GLU A 215 -12.31 -12.07 -3.07
C GLU A 215 -12.29 -11.15 -4.29
N GLN A 216 -13.35 -10.38 -4.52
CA GLN A 216 -13.43 -9.45 -5.65
C GLN A 216 -12.37 -8.34 -5.56
N ILE A 217 -12.05 -7.86 -4.36
CA ILE A 217 -10.99 -6.86 -4.17
C ILE A 217 -9.63 -7.48 -4.48
N GLU A 218 -9.35 -8.69 -4.00
CA GLU A 218 -8.08 -9.38 -4.30
C GLU A 218 -7.91 -9.69 -5.78
N GLU A 219 -8.93 -10.24 -6.45
CA GLU A 219 -8.89 -10.50 -7.90
C GLU A 219 -8.59 -9.23 -8.70
N ARG A 220 -9.17 -8.10 -8.30
CA ARG A 220 -8.93 -6.81 -8.96
C ARG A 220 -7.50 -6.31 -8.73
N LYS A 221 -6.99 -6.41 -7.50
CA LYS A 221 -5.60 -6.07 -7.18
C LYS A 221 -4.62 -6.92 -8.00
N GLU A 222 -4.86 -8.23 -8.08
CA GLU A 222 -4.06 -9.14 -8.89
C GLU A 222 -4.10 -8.79 -10.38
N ALA A 223 -5.27 -8.44 -10.92
CA ALA A 223 -5.41 -8.03 -12.31
C ALA A 223 -4.62 -6.75 -12.61
N TRP A 224 -4.69 -5.75 -11.73
CA TRP A 224 -3.94 -4.51 -11.87
C TRP A 224 -2.43 -4.70 -11.78
N LYS A 225 -1.99 -5.54 -10.84
CA LYS A 225 -0.59 -5.93 -10.71
C LYS A 225 -0.10 -6.64 -11.96
N LYS A 226 -0.83 -7.64 -12.45
CA LYS A 226 -0.46 -8.39 -13.66
C LYS A 226 -0.34 -7.48 -14.88
N ALA A 227 -1.27 -6.53 -15.04
CA ALA A 227 -1.20 -5.56 -16.13
C ALA A 227 0.06 -4.68 -16.06
N PHE A 228 0.50 -4.33 -14.84
CA PHE A 228 1.75 -3.59 -14.64
C PHE A 228 2.98 -4.46 -14.96
N ASP A 229 3.04 -5.69 -14.45
CA ASP A 229 4.17 -6.59 -14.70
C ASP A 229 4.39 -6.83 -16.20
N GLN A 230 3.30 -7.00 -16.97
CA GLN A 230 3.33 -7.16 -18.43
C GLN A 230 3.89 -5.93 -19.17
N GLU A 231 3.65 -4.72 -18.68
CA GLU A 231 4.15 -3.49 -19.30
C GLU A 231 5.68 -3.42 -19.27
N PHE A 232 6.30 -4.00 -18.22
CA PHE A 232 7.73 -3.96 -17.98
C PHE A 232 8.46 -5.27 -18.28
N GLY A 233 7.76 -6.29 -18.79
CA GLY A 233 8.33 -7.62 -19.08
C GLY A 233 8.85 -8.32 -17.82
N LEU A 234 8.15 -8.13 -16.70
CA LEU A 234 8.45 -8.70 -15.38
C LEU A 234 7.62 -9.95 -15.06
N ASP A 235 6.81 -10.40 -16.02
CA ASP A 235 6.02 -11.61 -15.92
C ASP A 235 6.93 -12.85 -15.89
N GLU A 236 6.77 -13.67 -14.85
CA GLU A 236 7.39 -15.00 -14.80
C GLU A 236 6.58 -15.92 -15.75
N GLU A 237 7.22 -16.44 -16.81
CA GLU A 237 6.72 -17.60 -17.57
C GLU A 237 6.79 -18.89 -16.74
#